data_AF-A0A956KV67-F1
#
_entry.id   AF-A0A956KV67-F1
#
_cell.length_a   1.000
_cell.length_b   1.000
_cell.length_c   1.000
_cell.angle_alpha   90.00
_cell.angle_beta   90.00
_cell.angle_gamma   90.00
#
_symmetry.space_group_name_H-M   'P 1'
#
loop_
_entity.id
_entity.type
_entity.pdbx_description
1 polymer ?
#
loop_
_entity_poly.entity_id
_entity_poly.type
_entity_poly.pdbx_seq_one_letter_code
_entity_poly.pdbx_strand_id
1 'polypeptide(L)'
;MIVGQLVSTIWFVVLFGEPWAREYGASSKQQHTKEVPPYTYGVGLLCTATLVVALALLQRALGVTTMGGALGLAAFVSVGFCIATGVPGQAFLRRWRVAALAFGSQVAMIVAISAALVLMG
;
A
#
# COMPACT_ATOMS: atom_id res chain seq x y z
N MET A 1 -0.05 10.34 10.90
CA MET A 1 0.08 10.09 9.44
C MET A 1 1.52 9.85 9.00
N ILE A 2 2.48 10.76 9.28
CA ILE A 2 3.89 10.61 8.83
C ILE A 2 4.59 9.37 9.44
N VAL A 3 4.39 9.10 10.73
CA VAL A 3 5.00 7.94 11.41
C VAL A 3 4.51 6.61 10.86
N GLY A 4 3.21 6.48 10.58
CA GLY A 4 2.65 5.26 9.97
C GLY A 4 3.15 5.02 8.55
N GLN A 5 3.35 6.10 7.78
CA GLN A 5 3.98 6.03 6.46
C GLN A 5 5.44 5.57 6.53
N LEU A 6 6.20 6.11 7.48
CA LEU A 6 7.60 5.74 7.71
C LEU A 6 7.69 4.27 8.12
N VAL A 7 6.89 3.82 9.07
CA VAL A 7 6.85 2.41 9.47
C VAL A 7 6.46 1.53 8.29
N SER A 8 5.43 1.92 7.51
CA SER A 8 4.96 1.20 6.31
C SER A 8 5.99 1.15 5.18
N THR A 9 6.83 2.17 5.06
CA THR A 9 7.90 2.20 4.05
C THR A 9 9.09 1.38 4.51
N ILE A 10 9.44 1.46 5.80
CA ILE A 10 10.58 0.77 6.40
C ILE A 10 10.35 -0.75 6.38
N TRP A 11 9.20 -1.27 6.82
CA TRP A 11 8.99 -2.74 6.81
C TRP A 11 9.05 -3.30 5.39
N PHE A 12 8.46 -2.60 4.41
CA PHE A 12 8.47 -3.03 3.01
C PHE A 12 9.90 -3.05 2.46
N VAL A 13 10.67 -1.98 2.67
CA VAL A 13 12.06 -1.90 2.19
C VAL A 13 12.97 -2.92 2.89
N VAL A 14 12.72 -3.22 4.17
CA VAL A 14 13.49 -4.21 4.94
C VAL A 14 13.19 -5.63 4.47
N LEU A 15 11.92 -6.00 4.32
CA LEU A 15 11.52 -7.38 4.00
C LEU A 15 11.53 -7.67 2.50
N PHE A 16 11.16 -6.69 1.67
CA PHE A 16 10.92 -6.88 0.25
C PHE A 16 11.79 -6.01 -0.66
N GLY A 17 12.62 -5.11 -0.11
CA GLY A 17 13.43 -4.19 -0.92
C GLY A 17 14.41 -4.90 -1.86
N GLU A 18 15.05 -5.98 -1.42
CA GLU A 18 15.93 -6.78 -2.29
C GLU A 18 15.19 -7.57 -3.38
N PRO A 19 14.17 -8.39 -3.07
CA PRO A 19 13.43 -9.10 -4.12
C PRO A 19 12.75 -8.13 -5.08
N TRP A 20 12.25 -6.98 -4.59
CA TRP A 20 11.73 -5.91 -5.44
C TRP A 20 12.80 -5.36 -6.40
N ALA A 21 13.97 -4.97 -5.89
CA ALA A 21 15.07 -4.45 -6.71
C ALA A 21 15.51 -5.44 -7.80
N ARG A 22 15.62 -6.73 -7.46
CA ARG A 22 16.02 -7.79 -8.41
C ARG A 22 15.02 -7.96 -9.54
N GLU A 23 13.72 -7.88 -9.26
CA GLU A 23 12.68 -7.96 -10.29
C GLU A 23 12.67 -6.75 -11.25
N TYR A 24 13.26 -5.63 -10.82
CA TYR A 24 13.51 -4.46 -11.67
C TYR A 24 14.91 -4.45 -12.33
N GLY A 25 15.70 -5.52 -12.15
CA GLY A 25 17.03 -5.66 -12.76
C GLY A 25 18.16 -4.98 -12.01
N ALA A 26 17.90 -4.45 -10.81
CA ALA A 26 18.93 -3.84 -9.97
C ALA A 26 19.66 -4.91 -9.14
N SER A 27 20.97 -4.73 -8.96
CA SER A 27 21.83 -5.65 -8.18
C SER A 27 21.60 -5.56 -6.68
N SER A 28 21.03 -4.45 -6.20
CA SER A 28 20.76 -4.19 -4.79
C SER A 28 19.62 -3.19 -4.63
N LYS A 29 19.01 -3.17 -3.44
CA LYS A 29 18.03 -2.14 -3.06
C LYS A 29 18.63 -0.73 -3.08
N GLN A 30 19.91 -0.55 -2.73
CA GLN A 30 20.58 0.76 -2.82
C GLN A 30 20.69 1.26 -4.26
N GLN A 31 21.01 0.38 -5.21
CA GLN A 31 21.04 0.75 -6.62
C GLN A 31 19.64 1.17 -7.09
N HIS A 32 18.63 0.34 -6.81
CA HIS A 32 17.25 0.64 -7.22
C HIS A 32 16.74 1.97 -6.63
N THR A 33 16.98 2.23 -5.35
CA THR A 33 16.59 3.49 -4.69
C THR A 33 17.20 4.72 -5.35
N LYS A 34 18.43 4.64 -5.87
CA LYS A 34 19.09 5.74 -6.59
C LYS A 34 18.50 5.98 -7.98
N GLU A 35 18.00 4.92 -8.62
CA GLU A 35 17.38 4.98 -9.94
C GLU A 35 15.93 5.47 -9.89
N VAL A 36 15.26 5.35 -8.74
CA VAL A 36 13.90 5.86 -8.53
C VAL A 36 13.92 7.39 -8.45
N PRO A 37 13.16 8.11 -9.30
CA PRO A 37 13.08 9.55 -9.22
C PRO A 37 12.58 10.04 -7.85
N PRO A 38 13.18 11.08 -7.24
CA PRO A 38 12.82 11.52 -5.89
C PRO A 38 11.35 11.95 -5.73
N TYR A 39 10.74 12.50 -6.78
CA TYR A 39 9.32 12.91 -6.75
C TYR A 39 8.37 11.72 -6.52
N THR A 40 8.79 10.49 -6.86
CA THR A 40 7.99 9.26 -6.69
C THR A 40 7.63 9.03 -5.21
N TYR A 41 8.54 9.37 -4.29
CA TYR A 41 8.28 9.28 -2.85
C TYR A 41 7.24 10.30 -2.39
N GLY A 42 7.27 11.51 -2.94
CA GLY A 42 6.27 12.55 -2.67
C GLY A 42 4.88 12.16 -3.17
N VAL A 43 4.80 11.60 -4.38
CA VAL A 43 3.56 11.03 -4.92
C VAL A 43 3.04 9.90 -4.01
N GLY A 44 3.91 8.99 -3.58
CA GLY A 44 3.53 7.91 -2.66
C GLY A 44 2.96 8.41 -1.32
N LEU A 45 3.59 9.44 -0.74
CA LEU A 45 3.09 10.09 0.47
C LEU A 45 1.70 10.70 0.24
N LEU A 46 1.52 11.44 -0.86
CA LEU A 46 0.24 12.06 -1.21
C LEU A 46 -0.85 11.01 -1.40
N CYS A 47 -0.59 9.96 -2.18
CA CYS A 47 -1.53 8.86 -2.41
C CYS A 47 -1.96 8.21 -1.10
N THR A 48 -1.02 8.00 -0.17
CA THR A 48 -1.35 7.36 1.09
C THR A 48 -2.09 8.28 2.04
N ALA A 49 -1.74 9.57 2.07
CA ALA A 49 -2.51 10.56 2.82
C ALA A 49 -3.96 10.61 2.34
N THR A 50 -4.17 10.65 1.01
CA THR A 50 -5.50 10.59 0.40
C THR A 50 -6.22 9.29 0.76
N LEU A 51 -5.55 8.14 0.71
CA LEU A 51 -6.13 6.85 1.08
C LEU A 51 -6.58 6.82 2.54
N VAL A 52 -5.77 7.33 3.47
CA VAL A 52 -6.12 7.41 4.91
C VAL A 52 -7.36 8.26 5.11
N VAL A 53 -7.41 9.45 4.50
CA VAL A 53 -8.57 10.34 4.60
C VAL A 53 -9.81 9.68 4.01
N ALA A 54 -9.69 9.05 2.84
CA ALA A 54 -10.80 8.34 2.21
C ALA A 54 -11.33 7.19 3.07
N LEU A 55 -10.45 6.37 3.64
CA LEU A 55 -10.82 5.27 4.55
C LEU A 55 -11.51 5.80 5.82
N ALA A 56 -10.99 6.87 6.41
CA ALA A 56 -11.59 7.47 7.61
C ALA A 56 -13.00 8.02 7.33
N LEU A 57 -13.18 8.71 6.21
CA LEU A 57 -14.49 9.20 5.79
C LEU A 57 -15.45 8.05 5.51
N LEU A 58 -14.98 6.98 4.86
CA LEU A 58 -15.79 5.82 4.51
C LEU A 58 -16.21 5.02 5.75
N GLN A 59 -15.30 4.78 6.70
CA GLN A 59 -15.62 4.14 7.98
C GLN A 59 -16.65 4.96 8.75
N ARG A 60 -16.47 6.28 8.82
CA ARG A 60 -17.42 7.17 9.50
C ARG A 60 -18.79 7.17 8.83
N ALA A 61 -18.83 7.25 7.50
CA ALA A 61 -20.08 7.25 6.73
C ALA A 61 -20.86 5.93 6.87
N LEU A 62 -20.15 4.81 6.98
CA LEU A 62 -20.75 3.48 7.15
C LEU A 62 -20.96 3.09 8.62
N GLY A 63 -20.64 3.97 9.58
CA GLY A 63 -20.77 3.67 11.01
C GLY A 63 -19.90 2.51 11.49
N VAL A 64 -18.74 2.30 10.86
CA VAL A 64 -17.81 1.23 11.22
C VAL A 64 -17.10 1.59 12.52
N THR A 65 -17.53 0.98 13.62
CA THR A 65 -16.96 1.19 14.97
C THR A 65 -16.26 -0.04 15.53
N THR A 66 -16.30 -1.17 14.82
CA THR A 66 -15.75 -2.44 15.29
C THR A 66 -14.56 -2.88 14.43
N MET A 67 -13.62 -3.60 15.05
CA MET A 67 -12.46 -4.15 14.34
C MET A 67 -12.89 -5.05 13.18
N GLY A 68 -13.91 -5.89 13.38
CA GLY A 68 -14.46 -6.74 12.33
C GLY A 68 -15.00 -5.95 11.15
N GLY A 69 -15.72 -4.85 11.41
CA GLY A 69 -16.20 -3.95 10.37
C GLY A 69 -15.06 -3.26 9.60
N ALA A 70 -14.01 -2.82 10.31
CA ALA A 70 -12.84 -2.21 9.67
C ALA A 70 -12.07 -3.18 8.78
N LEU A 71 -11.90 -4.43 9.22
CA LEU A 71 -11.25 -5.47 8.42
C LEU A 71 -12.11 -5.84 7.20
N GLY A 72 -13.43 -5.94 7.36
CA GLY A 72 -14.37 -6.18 6.26
C GLY A 72 -14.32 -5.07 5.21
N LEU A 73 -14.35 -3.81 5.65
CA LEU A 73 -14.20 -2.66 4.75
C LEU A 73 -12.83 -2.64 4.05
N ALA A 74 -11.76 -2.92 4.80
CA ALA A 74 -10.41 -3.00 4.25
C ALA A 74 -10.28 -4.08 3.18
N ALA A 75 -10.87 -5.26 3.40
CA ALA A 75 -10.90 -6.33 2.42
C ALA A 75 -11.64 -5.91 1.15
N PHE A 76 -12.83 -5.29 1.29
CA PHE A 76 -13.59 -4.77 0.16
C PHE A 76 -12.81 -3.74 -0.66
N VAL A 77 -12.23 -2.73 0.00
CA VAL A 77 -11.41 -1.70 -0.66
C VAL A 77 -10.18 -2.30 -1.32
N SER A 78 -9.54 -3.28 -0.68
CA SER A 78 -8.38 -3.99 -1.23
C SER A 78 -8.70 -4.75 -2.51
N VAL A 79 -9.85 -5.42 -2.58
CA VAL A 79 -10.34 -6.08 -3.80
C VAL A 79 -10.58 -5.05 -4.89
N GLY A 80 -11.26 -3.95 -4.57
CA GLY A 80 -11.49 -2.84 -5.52
C GLY A 80 -10.18 -2.28 -6.09
N PHE A 81 -9.18 -2.06 -5.23
CA PHE A 81 -7.84 -1.62 -5.65
C PHE A 81 -7.16 -2.64 -6.58
N CYS A 82 -7.17 -3.92 -6.21
CA CYS A 82 -6.55 -4.97 -7.01
C CYS A 82 -7.18 -5.05 -8.41
N ILE A 83 -8.50 -4.94 -8.51
CA ILE A 83 -9.22 -4.99 -9.79
C ILE A 83 -8.99 -3.72 -10.62
N ALA A 84 -9.15 -2.55 -10.01
CA ALA A 84 -9.14 -1.28 -10.74
C ALA A 84 -7.74 -0.82 -11.14
N THR A 85 -6.75 -1.05 -10.28
CA THR A 85 -5.39 -0.53 -10.46
C THR A 85 -4.41 -1.65 -10.75
N GLY A 86 -4.56 -2.76 -10.03
CA GLY A 86 -3.61 -3.83 -10.07
C GLY A 86 -3.63 -4.64 -11.36
N VAL A 87 -4.79 -5.22 -11.68
CA VAL A 87 -4.96 -6.11 -12.83
C VAL A 87 -4.58 -5.41 -14.15
N PRO A 88 -5.04 -4.19 -14.47
CA PRO A 88 -4.70 -3.55 -15.74
C PRO A 88 -3.21 -3.21 -15.85
N GLY A 89 -2.62 -2.63 -14.80
CA GLY A 89 -1.22 -2.22 -14.81
C GLY A 89 -0.25 -3.40 -14.88
N GLN A 90 -0.57 -4.50 -14.20
CA GLN A 90 0.31 -5.66 -14.12
C GLN A 90 0.06 -6.68 -15.25
N ALA A 91 -1.17 -6.77 -15.78
CA ALA A 91 -1.44 -7.53 -16.99
C ALA A 91 -0.66 -6.98 -18.19
N PHE A 92 -0.51 -5.65 -18.26
CA PHE A 92 0.31 -5.00 -19.29
C PHE A 92 1.80 -5.34 -19.16
N LEU A 93 2.33 -5.39 -17.93
CA LEU A 93 3.76 -5.63 -17.68
C LEU A 93 4.14 -7.12 -17.61
N ARG A 94 3.17 -8.05 -17.55
CA ARG A 94 3.36 -9.51 -17.39
C ARG A 94 4.25 -9.93 -16.21
N ARG A 95 4.50 -9.04 -15.23
CA ARG A 95 5.36 -9.28 -14.06
C ARG A 95 4.53 -9.69 -12.83
N TRP A 96 3.90 -10.87 -12.90
CA TRP A 96 2.99 -11.34 -11.85
C TRP A 96 3.61 -11.47 -10.45
N ARG A 97 4.92 -11.69 -10.32
CA ARG A 97 5.61 -11.71 -9.01
C ARG A 97 5.72 -10.31 -8.41
N VAL A 98 6.06 -9.31 -9.23
CA VAL A 98 6.07 -7.89 -8.83
C VAL A 98 4.65 -7.43 -8.48
N ALA A 99 3.67 -7.88 -9.26
CA ALA A 99 2.26 -7.64 -9.01
C ALA A 99 1.84 -8.17 -7.62
N ALA A 100 2.20 -9.40 -7.29
CA ALA A 100 1.89 -10.00 -6.00
C ALA A 100 2.53 -9.23 -4.83
N LEU A 101 3.79 -8.79 -4.99
CA LEU A 101 4.47 -7.96 -3.99
C LEU A 101 3.77 -6.61 -3.82
N ALA A 102 3.43 -5.93 -4.92
CA ALA A 102 2.77 -4.62 -4.91
C ALA A 102 1.34 -4.69 -4.33
N PHE A 103 0.56 -5.71 -4.71
CA PHE A 103 -0.78 -5.91 -4.17
C PHE A 103 -0.73 -6.30 -2.71
N GLY A 104 0.13 -7.25 -2.36
CA GLY A 104 0.32 -7.68 -0.98
C GLY A 104 0.68 -6.51 -0.07
N SER A 105 1.62 -5.66 -0.49
CA SER A 105 1.97 -4.46 0.28
C SER A 105 0.84 -3.46 0.39
N GLN A 106 0.07 -3.23 -0.69
CA GLN A 106 -1.04 -2.29 -0.65
C GLN A 106 -2.19 -2.79 0.22
N VAL A 107 -2.54 -4.08 0.12
CA VAL A 107 -3.57 -4.72 0.95
C VAL A 107 -3.17 -4.65 2.42
N ALA A 108 -1.93 -5.01 2.75
CA ALA A 108 -1.42 -4.92 4.12
C ALA A 108 -1.51 -3.49 4.66
N MET A 109 -1.19 -2.48 3.84
CA MET A 109 -1.29 -1.08 4.22
C MET A 109 -2.75 -0.64 4.44
N ILE A 110 -3.68 -1.00 3.54
CA ILE A 110 -5.11 -0.69 3.68
C ILE A 110 -5.66 -1.30 4.98
N VAL A 111 -5.34 -2.57 5.24
CA VAL A 111 -5.75 -3.28 6.46
C VAL A 111 -5.19 -2.62 7.72
N ALA A 112 -3.89 -2.31 7.73
CA ALA A 112 -3.24 -1.67 8.88
C ALA A 112 -3.83 -0.27 9.16
N ILE A 113 -4.05 0.54 8.11
CA ILE A 113 -4.68 1.86 8.26
C ILE A 113 -6.12 1.72 8.78
N SER A 114 -6.90 0.80 8.20
CA SER A 114 -8.29 0.59 8.60
C SER A 114 -8.42 0.15 10.06
N ALA A 115 -7.56 -0.76 10.51
CA ALA A 115 -7.49 -1.20 11.90
C ALA A 115 -7.04 -0.07 12.84
N ALA A 116 -6.03 0.70 12.45
CA ALA A 116 -5.55 1.83 13.25
C ALA A 116 -6.63 2.91 13.41
N LEU A 117 -7.40 3.20 12.36
CA LEU A 117 -8.49 4.19 12.42
C LEU A 117 -9.57 3.80 13.43
N VAL A 118 -9.97 2.53 13.48
CA VAL A 118 -10.93 2.04 14.49
C VAL A 118 -10.35 1.99 15.89
N LEU A 119 -9.05 1.79 16.07
CA LEU A 119 -8.42 1.83 17.39
C LEU A 119 -8.26 3.25 17.95
N MET A 120 -8.34 4.27 17.10
CA MET A 120 -8.12 5.68 17.46
C MET A 120 -9.42 6.51 17.53
N GLY A 121 -10.54 5.98 17.04
CA GLY A 121 -11.86 6.62 17.07
C GLY A 121 -12.79 5.99 18.10
#